data_AF-A0A3C1UUL5-F1
#
_entry.id   AF-A0A3C1UUL5-F1
#
_cell.length_a   1.000
_cell.length_b   1.000
_cell.length_c   1.000
_cell.angle_alpha   90.00
_cell.angle_beta   90.00
_cell.angle_gamma   90.00
#
_symmetry.space_group_name_H-M   'P 1'
#
loop_
_entity.id
_entity.type
_entity.pdbx_description
1 polymer ?
#
loop_
_entity_poly.entity_id
_entity_poly.type
_entity_poly.pdbx_seq_one_letter_code
_entity_poly.pdbx_strand_id
1 'polypeptide(L)'
;ALEVAAGRQKPKRMDFCSGPVHRSIHAVAHLVEDHAQRMNIPSRFAATKLVEGDEIIRQALQLSENELDMIEHSVTEMEQELGTDREAALADMRYTFIEQVCAESVVKGHQSKESLRSVKIDSVLTHKYLAIPIFLGIMMLIFWLTFGVLGPLLSDWLSLGIDAVTSLIDRALTAYGINPVVHSLIIDGVFAGVGSVLSFLPIIVVLFFFLSILEDSGYMARV
;
A
#
# COMPACT_ATOMS: atom_id res chain seq x y z
N ALA A 1 -1.13 -10.23 -27.85
CA ALA A 1 0.18 -9.78 -27.32
C ALA A 1 1.36 -10.52 -27.97
N LEU A 2 1.40 -11.86 -27.90
CA LEU A 2 2.48 -12.67 -28.50
C LEU A 2 2.60 -12.48 -30.03
N GLU A 3 1.48 -12.39 -30.76
CA GLU A 3 1.48 -12.07 -32.20
C GLU A 3 2.00 -10.66 -32.52
N VAL A 4 1.64 -9.67 -31.72
CA VAL A 4 2.10 -8.28 -31.89
C VAL A 4 3.61 -8.18 -31.65
N ALA A 5 4.12 -8.90 -30.63
CA ALA A 5 5.54 -8.98 -30.32
C ALA A 5 6.35 -9.71 -31.41
N ALA A 6 5.84 -10.84 -31.91
CA ALA A 6 6.47 -11.58 -33.00
C ALA A 6 6.44 -10.79 -34.32
N GLY A 7 5.34 -10.10 -34.61
CA GLY A 7 5.13 -9.33 -35.82
C GLY A 7 5.75 -7.93 -35.82
N ARG A 8 6.38 -7.49 -34.71
CA ARG A 8 6.89 -6.11 -34.52
C ARG A 8 5.90 -5.03 -35.01
N GLN A 9 4.61 -5.26 -34.81
CA GLN A 9 3.59 -4.34 -35.30
C GLN A 9 3.70 -3.03 -34.53
N LYS A 10 3.93 -1.93 -35.25
CA LYS A 10 3.95 -0.59 -34.66
C LYS A 10 2.53 -0.18 -34.28
N PRO A 11 2.34 0.55 -33.17
CA PRO A 11 1.03 1.07 -32.82
C PRO A 11 0.51 1.96 -33.94
N LYS A 12 -0.76 1.77 -34.32
CA LYS A 12 -1.43 2.65 -35.27
C LYS A 12 -1.61 4.02 -34.60
N ARG A 13 -1.49 5.11 -35.38
CA ARG A 13 -1.96 6.43 -34.91
C ARG A 13 -3.47 6.35 -34.75
N MET A 14 -3.94 6.41 -33.51
CA MET A 14 -5.37 6.38 -33.19
C MET A 14 -5.81 7.76 -32.73
N ASP A 15 -6.94 8.20 -33.26
CA ASP A 15 -7.70 9.30 -32.70
C ASP A 15 -8.65 8.72 -31.65
N PHE A 16 -8.44 9.06 -30.38
CA PHE A 16 -9.26 8.61 -29.26
C PHE A 16 -10.17 9.72 -28.71
N CYS A 17 -10.16 10.90 -29.32
CA CYS A 17 -11.03 12.00 -28.89
C CYS A 17 -12.41 11.82 -29.53
N SER A 18 -13.47 12.07 -28.76
CA SER A 18 -14.85 12.10 -29.26
C SER A 18 -15.60 13.36 -28.79
N GLY A 19 -16.68 13.72 -29.47
CA GLY A 19 -17.58 14.79 -29.03
C GLY A 19 -17.00 16.21 -29.15
N PRO A 20 -17.35 17.12 -28.21
CA PRO A 20 -16.92 18.53 -28.27
C PRO A 20 -15.40 18.71 -28.25
N VAL A 21 -14.69 17.93 -27.43
CA VAL A 21 -13.22 17.94 -27.35
C VAL A 21 -12.57 17.59 -28.69
N HIS A 22 -13.11 16.59 -29.39
CA HIS A 22 -12.63 16.21 -30.72
C HIS A 22 -12.80 17.34 -31.73
N ARG A 23 -13.98 17.97 -31.76
CA ARG A 23 -14.24 19.10 -32.68
C ARG A 23 -13.29 20.26 -32.43
N SER A 24 -13.08 20.62 -31.16
CA SER A 24 -12.17 21.73 -30.79
C SER A 24 -10.73 21.43 -31.20
N ILE A 25 -10.20 20.24 -30.87
CA ILE A 25 -8.84 19.86 -31.24
C ILE A 25 -8.66 19.81 -32.77
N HIS A 26 -9.62 19.29 -33.53
CA HIS A 26 -9.52 19.24 -35.00
C HIS A 26 -9.61 20.62 -35.65
N ALA A 27 -10.49 21.50 -35.16
CA ALA A 27 -10.59 22.87 -35.64
C ALA A 27 -9.27 23.62 -35.42
N VAL A 28 -8.72 23.54 -34.20
CA VAL A 28 -7.44 24.16 -33.85
C VAL A 28 -6.29 23.53 -34.65
N ALA A 29 -6.29 22.22 -34.87
CA ALA A 29 -5.25 21.53 -35.64
C ALA A 29 -5.14 22.02 -37.08
N HIS A 30 -6.27 22.31 -37.72
CA HIS A 30 -6.28 22.90 -39.06
C HIS A 30 -5.83 24.37 -39.05
N LEU A 31 -6.23 25.13 -38.03
CA LEU A 31 -5.82 26.53 -37.90
C LEU A 31 -4.29 26.68 -37.77
N VAL A 32 -3.65 25.80 -37.00
CA VAL A 32 -2.22 25.91 -36.68
C VAL A 32 -1.32 24.99 -37.52
N GLU A 33 -1.86 24.33 -38.55
CA GLU A 33 -1.15 23.32 -39.33
C GLU A 33 0.16 23.86 -39.94
N ASP A 34 0.08 25.00 -40.63
CA ASP A 34 1.23 25.64 -41.28
C ASP A 34 2.29 26.12 -40.26
N HIS A 35 1.86 26.61 -39.10
CA HIS A 35 2.74 27.01 -38.00
C HIS A 35 3.45 25.81 -37.38
N ALA A 36 2.71 24.74 -37.11
CA ALA A 36 3.24 23.51 -36.52
C ALA A 36 4.23 22.82 -37.46
N GLN A 37 3.93 22.76 -38.77
CA GLN A 37 4.85 22.20 -39.76
C GLN A 37 6.17 22.98 -39.85
N ARG A 38 6.13 24.31 -39.80
CA ARG A 38 7.35 25.16 -39.79
C ARG A 38 8.26 24.88 -38.60
N MET A 39 7.66 24.60 -37.44
CA MET A 39 8.39 24.27 -36.20
C MET A 39 8.70 22.78 -36.04
N ASN A 40 8.35 21.95 -37.03
CA ASN A 40 8.49 20.49 -37.00
C ASN A 40 7.79 19.83 -35.78
N ILE A 41 6.65 20.40 -35.38
CA ILE A 41 5.79 19.90 -34.30
C ILE A 41 4.59 19.18 -34.93
N PRO A 42 4.18 18.00 -34.44
CA PRO A 42 2.94 17.38 -34.91
C PRO A 42 1.73 18.29 -34.67
N SER A 43 1.00 18.66 -35.73
CA SER A 43 -0.17 19.57 -35.64
C SER A 43 -1.17 19.15 -34.56
N ARG A 44 -1.48 17.85 -34.45
CA ARG A 44 -2.36 17.33 -33.38
C ARG A 44 -1.84 17.62 -31.98
N PHE A 45 -0.54 17.46 -31.74
CA PHE A 45 0.06 17.73 -30.43
C PHE A 45 0.02 19.22 -30.13
N ALA A 46 0.37 20.06 -31.10
CA ALA A 46 0.26 21.51 -30.99
C ALA A 46 -1.17 21.93 -30.65
N ALA A 47 -2.17 21.40 -31.37
CA ALA A 47 -3.58 21.71 -31.14
C ALA A 47 -4.07 21.30 -29.75
N THR A 48 -3.76 20.07 -29.31
CA THR A 48 -4.12 19.63 -27.95
C THR A 48 -3.49 20.55 -26.90
N LYS A 49 -2.22 20.92 -27.06
CA LYS A 49 -1.54 21.83 -26.13
C LYS A 49 -2.10 23.25 -26.13
N LEU A 50 -2.53 23.76 -27.28
CA LEU A 50 -3.20 25.05 -27.35
C LEU A 50 -4.58 25.01 -26.69
N VAL A 51 -5.34 23.91 -26.85
CA VAL A 51 -6.63 23.72 -26.16
C VAL A 51 -6.43 23.59 -24.63
N GLU A 52 -5.31 23.03 -24.16
CA GLU A 52 -4.91 23.05 -22.74
C GLU A 52 -4.55 24.47 -22.24
N GLY A 53 -4.21 25.41 -23.14
CA GLY A 53 -3.70 26.73 -22.76
C GLY A 53 -2.19 26.73 -22.47
N ASP A 54 -1.42 25.84 -23.10
CA ASP A 54 0.03 25.76 -22.95
C ASP A 54 0.73 26.99 -23.57
N GLU A 55 1.31 27.81 -22.69
CA GLU A 55 2.00 29.05 -23.05
C GLU A 55 3.27 28.81 -23.88
N ILE A 56 3.96 27.68 -23.68
CA ILE A 56 5.21 27.37 -24.38
C ILE A 56 4.93 27.12 -25.85
N ILE A 57 3.90 26.33 -26.15
CA ILE A 57 3.47 26.05 -27.53
C ILE A 57 2.92 27.32 -28.18
N ARG A 58 2.17 28.15 -27.42
CA ARG A 58 1.68 29.44 -27.89
C ARG A 58 2.82 30.36 -28.37
N GLN A 59 3.88 30.49 -27.57
CA GLN A 59 5.06 31.30 -27.91
C GLN A 59 5.88 30.68 -29.04
N ALA A 60 6.02 29.35 -29.06
CA ALA A 60 6.79 28.64 -30.06
C ALA A 60 6.18 28.77 -31.47
N LEU A 61 4.84 28.80 -31.58
CA LEU A 61 4.14 28.88 -32.86
C LEU A 61 4.00 30.30 -33.40
N GLN A 62 4.30 31.33 -32.58
CA GLN A 62 4.21 32.75 -32.97
C GLN A 62 2.85 33.12 -33.60
N LEU A 63 1.77 32.65 -32.97
CA LEU A 63 0.40 32.89 -33.43
C LEU A 63 0.04 34.38 -33.32
N SER A 64 -0.75 34.87 -34.28
CA SER A 64 -1.34 36.21 -34.25
C SER A 64 -2.45 36.31 -33.21
N GLU A 65 -2.75 37.53 -32.74
CA GLU A 65 -3.85 37.75 -31.78
C GLU A 65 -5.19 37.22 -32.31
N ASN A 66 -5.47 37.40 -33.61
CA ASN A 66 -6.69 36.87 -34.23
C ASN A 66 -6.77 35.34 -34.20
N GLU A 67 -5.64 34.64 -34.36
CA GLU A 67 -5.61 33.17 -34.27
C GLU A 67 -5.83 32.70 -32.84
N LEU A 68 -5.24 33.40 -31.87
CA LEU A 68 -5.46 33.12 -30.44
C LEU A 68 -6.92 33.32 -30.05
N ASP A 69 -7.55 34.40 -30.50
CA ASP A 69 -8.97 34.67 -30.25
C ASP A 69 -9.87 33.56 -30.84
N MET A 70 -9.56 33.07 -32.05
CA MET A 70 -10.31 31.96 -32.64
C MET A 70 -10.15 30.65 -31.85
N ILE A 71 -8.95 30.37 -31.33
CA ILE A 71 -8.71 29.20 -30.47
C ILE A 71 -9.53 29.33 -29.19
N GLU A 72 -9.48 30.48 -28.52
CA GLU A 72 -10.22 30.72 -27.28
C GLU A 72 -11.74 30.64 -27.48
N HIS A 73 -12.27 31.09 -28.61
CA HIS A 73 -13.68 30.87 -28.95
C HIS A 73 -14.02 29.38 -29.12
N SER A 74 -13.15 28.61 -29.78
CA SER A 74 -13.33 27.15 -29.92
C SER A 74 -13.29 26.42 -28.57
N VAL A 75 -12.40 26.86 -27.66
CA VAL A 75 -12.32 26.32 -26.29
C VAL A 75 -13.56 26.72 -25.48
N THR A 76 -14.00 27.96 -25.58
CA THR A 76 -15.20 28.44 -24.87
C THR A 76 -16.46 27.68 -25.30
N GLU A 77 -16.63 27.41 -26.60
CA GLU A 77 -17.75 26.60 -27.10
C GLU A 77 -17.70 25.18 -26.55
N MET A 78 -16.51 24.56 -26.53
CA MET A 78 -16.30 23.23 -25.95
C MET A 78 -16.65 23.20 -24.45
N GLU A 79 -16.21 24.20 -23.68
CA GLU A 79 -16.50 24.33 -22.25
C GLU A 79 -18.00 24.54 -21.99
N GLN A 80 -18.69 25.32 -22.82
CA GLN A 80 -20.14 25.54 -22.71
C GLN A 80 -20.94 24.26 -23.00
N GLU A 81 -20.56 23.50 -24.03
CA GLU A 81 -21.25 22.25 -24.36
C GLU A 81 -21.04 21.15 -23.29
N LEU A 82 -19.86 21.09 -22.68
CA LEU A 82 -19.53 20.08 -21.65
C LEU A 82 -19.92 20.51 -20.23
N GLY A 83 -20.06 21.81 -19.98
CA GLY A 83 -20.28 22.37 -18.64
C GLY A 83 -19.08 22.21 -17.71
N THR A 84 -17.88 22.02 -18.26
CA THR A 84 -16.61 21.81 -17.53
C THR A 84 -15.51 22.66 -18.15
N ASP A 85 -14.49 23.03 -17.37
CA ASP A 85 -13.31 23.74 -17.89
C ASP A 85 -12.45 22.86 -18.82
N ARG A 86 -11.57 23.49 -19.61
CA ARG A 86 -10.68 22.83 -20.57
C ARG A 86 -9.81 21.71 -19.98
N GLU A 87 -9.31 21.87 -18.76
CA GLU A 87 -8.47 20.86 -18.10
C GLU A 87 -9.30 19.65 -17.70
N ALA A 88 -10.46 19.88 -17.09
CA ALA A 88 -11.39 18.83 -16.73
C ALA A 88 -11.91 18.07 -17.97
N ALA A 89 -12.26 18.78 -19.05
CA ALA A 89 -12.73 18.19 -20.31
C ALA A 89 -11.67 17.27 -20.95
N LEU A 90 -10.40 17.69 -20.96
CA LEU A 90 -9.32 16.89 -21.50
C LEU A 90 -8.95 15.72 -20.60
N ALA A 91 -8.98 15.92 -19.27
CA ALA A 91 -8.78 14.84 -18.31
C ALA A 91 -9.86 13.76 -18.46
N ASP A 92 -11.13 14.16 -18.53
CA ASP A 92 -12.27 13.26 -18.71
C ASP A 92 -12.14 12.44 -20.00
N MET A 93 -11.79 13.08 -21.12
CA MET A 93 -11.54 12.40 -22.39
C MET A 93 -10.41 11.36 -22.28
N ARG A 94 -9.30 11.68 -21.59
CA ARG A 94 -8.18 10.74 -21.41
C ARG A 94 -8.56 9.59 -20.48
N TYR A 95 -9.26 9.86 -19.39
CA TYR A 95 -9.70 8.82 -18.46
C TYR A 95 -10.75 7.90 -19.09
N THR A 96 -11.72 8.45 -19.81
CA THR A 96 -12.72 7.66 -20.54
C THR A 96 -12.06 6.69 -21.52
N PHE A 97 -11.05 7.15 -22.27
CA PHE A 97 -10.29 6.26 -23.15
C PHE A 97 -9.56 5.16 -22.37
N ILE A 98 -8.87 5.51 -21.27
CA ILE A 98 -8.16 4.54 -20.43
C ILE A 98 -9.12 3.51 -19.84
N GLU A 99 -10.30 3.93 -19.39
CA GLU A 99 -11.33 3.05 -18.84
C GLU A 99 -11.84 2.05 -19.87
N GLN A 100 -12.12 2.50 -21.10
CA GLN A 100 -12.53 1.62 -22.19
C GLN A 100 -11.45 0.60 -22.52
N VAL A 101 -10.19 1.03 -22.66
CA VAL A 101 -9.06 0.13 -22.92
C VAL A 101 -8.87 -0.86 -21.77
N CYS A 102 -8.99 -0.41 -20.53
CA CYS A 102 -8.93 -1.27 -19.36
C CYS A 102 -10.09 -2.29 -19.35
N ALA A 103 -11.31 -1.87 -19.69
CA ALA A 103 -12.47 -2.76 -19.73
C ALA A 103 -12.31 -3.88 -20.77
N GLU A 104 -11.73 -3.56 -21.93
CA GLU A 104 -11.48 -4.54 -23.00
C GLU A 104 -10.27 -5.44 -22.73
N SER A 105 -9.25 -4.91 -22.07
CA SER A 105 -7.94 -5.59 -21.93
C SER A 105 -7.75 -6.29 -20.59
N VAL A 106 -8.39 -5.79 -19.52
CA VAL A 106 -8.21 -6.29 -18.16
C VAL A 106 -9.26 -7.35 -17.87
N VAL A 107 -8.84 -8.61 -17.95
CA VAL A 107 -9.60 -9.71 -17.36
C VAL A 107 -9.41 -9.66 -15.85
N LYS A 108 -10.38 -9.12 -15.12
CA LYS A 108 -10.38 -9.21 -13.66
C LYS A 108 -10.40 -10.68 -13.25
N GLY A 109 -9.34 -11.14 -12.58
CA GLY A 109 -9.30 -12.48 -12.01
C GLY A 109 -10.51 -12.68 -11.09
N HIS A 110 -11.13 -13.86 -11.15
CA HIS A 110 -12.22 -14.21 -10.24
C HIS A 110 -11.75 -14.00 -8.80
N GLN A 111 -12.54 -13.31 -7.97
CA GLN A 111 -12.27 -13.26 -6.53
C GLN A 111 -12.20 -14.69 -6.00
N SER A 112 -11.03 -15.10 -5.53
CA SER A 112 -10.88 -16.40 -4.88
C SER A 112 -11.89 -16.49 -3.73
N LYS A 113 -12.43 -17.70 -3.50
CA LYS A 113 -13.32 -17.97 -2.35
C LYS A 113 -12.69 -17.55 -1.02
N GLU A 114 -11.35 -17.52 -0.94
CA GLU A 114 -10.59 -17.05 0.22
C GLU A 114 -10.70 -15.54 0.43
N SER A 115 -10.69 -14.74 -0.64
CA SER A 115 -10.87 -13.28 -0.57
C SER A 115 -12.27 -12.93 -0.04
N LEU A 116 -13.31 -13.63 -0.52
CA LEU A 116 -14.68 -13.46 -0.04
C LEU A 116 -14.85 -13.84 1.45
N ARG A 117 -14.15 -14.89 1.91
CA ARG A 117 -14.14 -15.26 3.34
C ARG A 117 -13.43 -14.21 4.18
N SER A 118 -12.29 -13.71 3.71
CA SER A 118 -11.54 -12.65 4.39
C SER A 118 -12.38 -11.39 4.55
N VAL A 119 -13.05 -10.93 3.48
CA VAL A 119 -13.92 -9.75 3.50
C VAL A 119 -15.08 -9.92 4.46
N LYS A 120 -15.68 -11.12 4.52
CA LYS A 120 -16.78 -11.39 5.45
C LYS A 120 -16.34 -11.36 6.91
N ILE A 121 -15.17 -11.92 7.22
CA ILE A 121 -14.59 -11.91 8.57
C ILE A 121 -14.23 -10.46 8.96
N ASP A 122 -13.57 -9.72 8.08
CA ASP A 122 -13.20 -8.31 8.32
C ASP A 122 -14.45 -7.45 8.55
N SER A 123 -15.56 -7.70 7.85
CA SER A 123 -16.81 -6.94 8.05
C SER A 123 -17.41 -7.09 9.46
N VAL A 124 -17.20 -8.24 10.10
CA VAL A 124 -17.66 -8.48 11.48
C VAL A 124 -16.67 -7.92 12.49
N LEU A 125 -15.37 -8.13 12.23
CA LEU A 125 -14.29 -7.67 13.10
C LEU A 125 -14.17 -6.13 13.15
N THR A 126 -14.44 -5.44 12.04
CA THR A 126 -14.31 -3.97 11.91
C THR A 126 -15.64 -3.22 12.08
N HIS A 127 -16.71 -3.90 12.50
CA HIS A 127 -18.00 -3.25 12.67
C HIS A 127 -17.95 -2.23 13.81
N LYS A 128 -18.37 -0.98 13.55
CA LYS A 128 -18.26 0.20 14.44
C LYS A 128 -18.60 -0.04 15.91
N TYR A 129 -19.57 -0.89 16.20
CA TYR A 129 -20.02 -1.19 17.58
C TYR A 129 -19.52 -2.54 18.13
N LEU A 130 -19.16 -3.49 17.26
CA LEU A 130 -18.69 -4.82 17.68
C LEU A 130 -17.17 -4.91 17.77
N ALA A 131 -16.45 -4.03 17.07
CA ALA A 131 -14.99 -3.98 17.07
C ALA A 131 -14.40 -3.83 18.47
N ILE A 132 -14.93 -2.92 19.30
CA ILE A 132 -14.43 -2.69 20.67
C ILE A 132 -14.65 -3.90 21.59
N PRO A 133 -15.86 -4.50 21.72
CA PRO A 133 -16.06 -5.72 22.49
C PRO A 133 -15.21 -6.90 22.02
N ILE A 134 -15.09 -7.10 20.70
CA ILE A 134 -14.29 -8.17 20.11
C ILE A 134 -12.81 -7.95 20.41
N PHE A 135 -12.32 -6.72 20.27
CA PHE A 135 -10.95 -6.35 20.62
C PHE A 135 -10.66 -6.66 22.10
N LEU A 136 -11.55 -6.26 23.01
CA LEU A 136 -11.40 -6.56 24.43
C LEU A 136 -11.39 -8.07 24.69
N GLY A 137 -12.24 -8.84 24.00
CA GLY A 137 -12.28 -10.30 24.09
C GLY A 137 -10.98 -10.96 23.61
N ILE A 138 -10.43 -10.50 22.49
CA ILE A 138 -9.15 -10.98 21.96
C ILE A 138 -8.00 -10.64 22.93
N MET A 139 -7.96 -9.39 23.41
CA MET A 139 -6.96 -8.97 24.40
C MET A 139 -7.05 -9.80 25.67
N MET A 140 -8.26 -10.01 26.21
CA MET A 140 -8.47 -10.85 27.38
C MET A 140 -8.02 -12.29 27.14
N LEU A 141 -8.27 -12.85 25.96
CA LEU A 141 -7.80 -14.18 25.57
C LEU A 141 -6.27 -14.24 25.49
N ILE A 142 -5.62 -13.22 24.92
CA ILE A 142 -4.16 -13.11 24.89
C ILE A 142 -3.59 -13.06 26.30
N PHE A 143 -4.16 -12.23 27.18
CA PHE A 143 -3.76 -12.15 28.59
C PHE A 143 -3.95 -13.49 29.30
N TRP A 144 -5.08 -14.16 29.09
CA TRP A 144 -5.37 -15.46 29.70
C TRP A 144 -4.41 -16.55 29.22
N LEU A 145 -4.12 -16.61 27.91
CA LEU A 145 -3.14 -17.55 27.36
C LEU A 145 -1.73 -17.26 27.87
N THR A 146 -1.34 -15.99 27.92
CA THR A 146 -0.01 -15.57 28.34
C THR A 146 0.23 -15.83 29.82
N PHE A 147 -0.65 -15.36 30.72
CA PHE A 147 -0.43 -15.45 32.17
C PHE A 147 -1.06 -16.68 32.81
N GLY A 148 -2.01 -17.34 32.15
CA GLY A 148 -2.77 -18.46 32.73
C GLY A 148 -2.32 -19.84 32.28
N VAL A 149 -1.86 -20.00 31.03
CA VAL A 149 -1.60 -21.33 30.47
C VAL A 149 -0.18 -21.45 29.92
N LEU A 150 0.13 -20.71 28.85
CA LEU A 150 1.37 -20.91 28.09
C LEU A 150 2.58 -20.31 28.80
N GLY A 151 2.46 -19.11 29.37
CA GLY A 151 3.57 -18.45 30.06
C GLY A 151 4.04 -19.23 31.30
N PRO A 152 3.14 -19.58 32.25
CA PRO A 152 3.52 -20.38 33.41
C PRO A 152 4.08 -21.75 33.03
N LEU A 153 3.47 -22.44 32.06
CA LEU A 153 3.95 -23.76 31.63
C LEU A 153 5.39 -23.69 31.10
N LEU A 154 5.71 -22.69 30.27
CA LEU A 154 7.07 -22.51 29.75
C LEU A 154 8.04 -21.99 30.82
N SER A 155 7.56 -21.14 31.74
CA SER A 155 8.33 -20.65 32.89
C SER A 155 8.73 -21.78 33.83
N ASP A 156 7.80 -22.68 34.16
CA ASP A 156 8.04 -23.84 35.03
C ASP A 156 9.03 -24.80 34.37
N TRP A 157 8.88 -25.06 33.07
CA TRP A 157 9.82 -25.88 32.30
C TRP A 157 11.24 -25.30 32.30
N LEU A 158 11.37 -23.99 32.09
CA LEU A 158 12.67 -23.33 32.11
C LEU A 158 13.27 -23.35 33.52
N SER A 159 12.45 -23.14 34.55
CA SER A 159 12.87 -23.18 35.96
C SER A 159 13.40 -24.56 36.33
N LEU A 160 12.73 -25.64 35.93
CA LEU A 160 13.23 -27.01 36.12
C LEU A 160 14.61 -27.23 35.48
N GLY A 161 14.84 -26.65 34.29
CA GLY A 161 16.14 -26.71 33.62
C GLY A 161 17.22 -25.92 34.38
N ILE A 162 16.88 -24.73 34.88
CA ILE A 162 17.78 -23.90 35.69
C ILE A 162 18.13 -24.61 37.00
N ASP A 163 17.15 -25.22 37.67
CA ASP A 163 17.36 -25.96 38.92
C ASP A 163 18.25 -27.19 38.68
N ALA A 164 18.04 -27.91 37.57
CA ALA A 164 18.88 -29.04 37.20
C ALA A 164 20.34 -28.63 36.98
N VAL A 165 20.58 -27.52 36.27
CA VAL A 165 21.93 -26.97 36.07
C VAL A 165 22.54 -26.47 37.38
N THR A 166 21.75 -25.77 38.20
CA THR A 166 22.20 -25.23 39.49
C THR A 166 22.61 -26.36 40.43
N SER A 167 21.81 -27.43 40.52
CA SER A 167 22.14 -28.60 41.35
C SER A 167 23.35 -29.39 40.85
N LEU A 168 23.61 -29.41 39.54
CA LEU A 168 24.81 -30.02 38.97
C LEU A 168 26.07 -29.23 39.39
N ILE A 169 25.98 -27.90 39.31
CA ILE A 169 27.08 -26.99 39.63
C ILE A 169 27.35 -26.95 41.14
N ASP A 170 26.31 -26.95 41.97
CA ASP A 170 26.37 -27.09 43.42
C ASP A 170 27.18 -28.34 43.84
N ARG A 171 26.82 -29.50 43.28
CA ARG A 171 27.56 -30.76 43.53
C ARG A 171 29.01 -30.69 43.06
N ALA A 172 29.27 -30.08 41.90
CA ALA A 172 30.62 -29.96 41.36
C ALA A 172 31.51 -29.02 42.21
N LEU A 173 30.97 -27.88 42.65
CA LEU A 173 31.66 -26.92 43.51
C LEU A 173 31.93 -27.50 44.91
N THR A 174 30.96 -28.25 45.45
CA THR A 174 31.12 -28.97 46.71
C THR A 174 32.22 -30.04 46.60
N ALA A 175 32.25 -30.82 45.52
CA ALA A 175 33.28 -31.82 45.28
C ALA A 175 34.68 -31.23 45.06
N TYR A 176 34.76 -30.03 44.48
CA TYR A 176 36.02 -29.28 44.32
C TYR A 176 36.56 -28.73 45.65
N GLY A 177 35.71 -28.60 46.68
CA GLY A 177 36.11 -28.12 48.00
C GLY A 177 36.31 -26.60 48.07
N ILE A 178 35.54 -25.83 47.30
CA ILE A 178 35.62 -24.36 47.31
C ILE A 178 35.21 -23.77 48.68
N ASN A 179 35.69 -22.57 49.00
CA ASN A 179 35.32 -21.87 50.22
C ASN A 179 33.78 -21.72 50.36
N PRO A 180 33.17 -22.04 51.52
CA PRO A 180 31.73 -21.95 51.73
C PRO A 180 31.10 -20.59 51.40
N VAL A 181 31.81 -19.49 51.65
CA VAL A 181 31.32 -18.13 51.36
C VAL A 181 31.24 -17.87 49.85
N VAL A 182 32.23 -18.38 49.10
CA VAL A 182 32.24 -18.25 47.64
C VAL A 182 31.20 -19.18 47.02
N HIS A 183 31.01 -20.37 47.60
CA HIS A 183 29.97 -21.29 47.22
C HIS A 183 28.57 -20.67 47.31
N SER A 184 28.22 -20.12 48.48
CA SER A 184 26.91 -19.49 48.70
C SER A 184 26.71 -18.26 47.82
N LEU A 185 27.77 -17.47 47.57
CA LEU A 185 27.69 -16.33 46.66
C LEU A 185 27.32 -16.75 45.23
N ILE A 186 27.87 -17.86 44.75
CA ILE A 186 27.61 -18.35 43.40
C ILE A 186 26.22 -18.98 43.33
N ILE A 187 25.90 -19.94 44.21
CA ILE A 187 24.63 -20.68 44.14
C ILE A 187 23.44 -19.81 44.58
N ASP A 188 23.48 -19.27 45.80
CA ASP A 188 22.37 -18.53 46.39
C ASP A 188 22.33 -17.06 45.91
N GLY A 189 23.45 -16.52 45.45
CA GLY A 189 23.52 -15.17 44.88
C GLY A 189 23.27 -15.17 43.38
N VAL A 190 24.22 -15.69 42.60
CA VAL A 190 24.19 -15.59 41.14
C VAL A 190 23.14 -16.50 40.52
N PHE A 191 23.15 -17.80 40.83
CA PHE A 191 22.22 -18.75 40.20
C PHE A 191 20.77 -18.50 40.61
N ALA A 192 20.49 -18.27 41.90
CA ALA A 192 19.14 -17.92 42.34
C ALA A 192 18.66 -16.59 41.74
N GLY A 193 19.53 -15.57 41.72
CA GLY A 193 19.20 -14.25 41.14
C GLY A 193 18.92 -14.33 39.65
N VAL A 194 19.87 -14.85 38.86
CA VAL A 194 19.73 -14.99 37.40
C VAL A 194 18.60 -15.96 37.05
N GLY A 195 18.45 -17.04 37.81
CA GLY A 195 17.37 -18.02 37.62
C GLY A 195 15.98 -17.40 37.77
N SER A 196 15.80 -16.54 38.77
CA SER A 196 14.54 -15.81 38.97
C SER A 196 14.22 -14.85 37.82
N VAL A 197 15.20 -14.20 37.20
CA VAL A 197 14.97 -13.30 36.07
C VAL A 197 14.68 -14.10 34.79
N LEU A 198 15.43 -15.19 34.57
CA LEU A 198 15.25 -16.04 33.41
C LEU A 198 13.90 -16.74 33.41
N SER A 199 13.35 -17.11 34.57
CA SER A 199 12.02 -17.74 34.64
C SER A 199 10.88 -16.81 34.19
N PHE A 200 11.06 -15.48 34.22
CA PHE A 200 10.08 -14.53 33.67
C PHE A 200 10.18 -14.35 32.15
N LEU A 201 11.32 -14.69 31.53
CA LEU A 201 11.55 -14.46 30.10
C LEU A 201 10.52 -15.17 29.20
N PRO A 202 10.14 -16.44 29.43
CA PRO A 202 9.15 -17.12 28.59
C PRO A 202 7.79 -16.42 28.58
N ILE A 203 7.36 -15.87 29.71
CA ILE A 203 6.08 -15.14 29.82
C ILE A 203 6.11 -13.91 28.91
N ILE A 204 7.21 -13.16 28.93
CA ILE A 204 7.39 -11.97 28.09
C ILE A 204 7.41 -12.37 26.60
N VAL A 205 8.14 -13.42 26.25
CA VAL A 205 8.22 -13.91 24.86
C VAL A 205 6.85 -14.30 24.33
N VAL A 206 6.04 -15.02 25.12
CA VAL A 206 4.67 -15.40 24.74
C VAL A 206 3.78 -14.17 24.56
N LEU A 207 3.89 -13.18 25.46
CA LEU A 207 3.13 -11.93 25.34
C LEU A 207 3.45 -11.22 24.04
N PHE A 208 4.74 -10.99 23.76
CA PHE A 208 5.19 -10.29 22.55
C PHE A 208 4.89 -11.07 21.28
N PHE A 209 4.92 -12.41 21.33
CA PHE A 209 4.50 -13.26 20.22
C PHE A 209 3.03 -13.02 19.84
N PHE A 210 2.12 -13.01 20.82
CA PHE A 210 0.71 -12.74 20.55
C PHE A 210 0.45 -11.29 20.12
N LEU A 211 1.16 -10.32 20.70
CA LEU A 211 1.08 -8.93 20.26
C LEU A 211 1.57 -8.74 18.82
N SER A 212 2.67 -9.41 18.44
CA SER A 212 3.18 -9.39 17.06
C SER A 212 2.18 -9.99 16.07
N ILE A 213 1.50 -11.09 16.42
CA ILE A 213 0.42 -11.64 15.57
C ILE A 213 -0.73 -10.64 15.42
N LEU A 214 -1.11 -9.96 16.51
CA LEU A 214 -2.16 -8.96 16.48
C LEU A 214 -1.76 -7.75 15.62
N GLU A 215 -0.50 -7.33 15.69
CA GLU A 215 0.07 -6.25 14.88
C GLU A 215 0.13 -6.62 13.39
N ASP A 216 0.68 -7.78 13.06
CA ASP A 216 0.80 -8.28 11.68
C ASP A 216 -0.56 -8.52 11.02
N SER A 217 -1.59 -8.86 11.81
CA SER A 217 -2.96 -8.97 11.32
C SER A 217 -3.56 -7.62 10.87
N GLY A 218 -2.93 -6.50 11.27
CA GLY A 218 -3.40 -5.14 11.01
C GLY A 218 -4.69 -4.79 11.75
N TYR A 219 -5.20 -5.67 12.62
CA TYR A 219 -6.43 -5.44 13.37
C TYR A 219 -6.31 -4.22 14.27
N MET A 220 -5.16 -4.02 14.91
CA MET A 220 -4.90 -2.85 15.76
C MET A 220 -4.93 -1.52 14.99
N ALA A 221 -4.60 -1.53 13.69
CA ALA A 221 -4.66 -0.34 12.84
C ALA A 221 -6.05 -0.07 12.27
N ARG A 222 -6.99 -1.03 12.38
CA ARG A 222 -8.35 -0.96 11.82
C ARG A 222 -9.45 -0.71 12.85
N VAL A 223 -9.16 -0.88 14.15
CA VAL A 223 -10.07 -0.59 15.27
C VAL A 223 -9.97 0.87 15.70
#